data_AF-A0AAE6UKS2-F1
#
_entry.id   AF-A0AAE6UKS2-F1
#
_cell.length_a   1.000
_cell.length_b   1.000
_cell.length_c   1.000
_cell.angle_alpha   90.00
_cell.angle_beta   90.00
_cell.angle_gamma   90.00
#
_symmetry.space_group_name_H-M   'P 1'
#
loop_
_entity.id
_entity.type
_entity.pdbx_description
1 polymer ?
#
loop_
_entity_poly.entity_id
_entity_poly.type
_entity_poly.pdbx_seq_one_letter_code
_entity_poly.pdbx_strand_id
1 'polypeptide(L)'
;MKRNYQAAFIIPIGASKVLGDDGWEFDSFERLPESTGGYLAERLNLEFMEEYTGIRRYVSNQINMSIFFDSANEVENIYFQAFDNGLALLSEACKSEEVTCYAEIFIPEKQESSKGTA
;
A
#
# COMPACT_ATOMS: atom_id res chain seq x y z
N MET A 1 -0.58 -20.93 -10.79
CA MET A 1 0.22 -21.04 -9.55
C MET A 1 0.16 -19.70 -8.85
N LYS A 2 -0.17 -19.64 -7.55
CA LYS A 2 -0.01 -18.40 -6.77
C LYS A 2 1.49 -18.21 -6.54
N ARG A 3 2.06 -17.14 -7.09
CA ARG A 3 3.43 -16.73 -6.74
C ARG A 3 3.39 -16.21 -5.31
N ASN A 4 4.37 -16.59 -4.49
CA ASN A 4 4.53 -16.02 -3.16
C ASN A 4 4.85 -14.53 -3.33
N TYR A 5 4.21 -13.70 -2.52
CA TYR A 5 4.41 -12.26 -2.50
C TYR A 5 4.50 -11.77 -1.06
N GLN A 6 5.13 -10.62 -0.87
CA GLN A 6 5.09 -9.88 0.38
C GLN A 6 4.04 -8.79 0.27
N ALA A 7 3.15 -8.71 1.25
CA ALA A 7 2.18 -7.64 1.35
C ALA A 7 2.85 -6.37 1.89
N ALA A 8 2.53 -5.24 1.29
CA ALA A 8 2.87 -3.93 1.81
C ALA A 8 1.71 -2.97 1.58
N PHE A 9 1.62 -1.95 2.42
CA PHE A 9 0.57 -0.95 2.39
C PHE A 9 1.20 0.45 2.49
N ILE A 10 0.61 1.40 1.79
CA ILE A 10 0.80 2.83 2.02
C ILE A 10 -0.50 3.34 2.62
N ILE A 11 -0.41 3.88 3.83
CA ILE A 11 -1.57 4.33 4.61
C ILE A 11 -1.32 5.75 5.12
N PRO A 12 -2.37 6.54 5.39
CA PRO A 12 -2.23 7.86 5.99
C PRO A 12 -1.44 7.82 7.30
N ILE A 13 -0.63 8.85 7.55
CA ILE A 13 0.09 8.97 8.83
C ILE A 13 -0.91 9.02 9.98
N GLY A 14 -0.67 8.20 11.00
CA GLY A 14 -1.53 8.14 12.18
C GLY A 14 -2.74 7.23 12.02
N ALA A 15 -2.89 6.55 10.87
CA ALA A 15 -3.91 5.54 10.68
C ALA A 15 -3.74 4.39 11.71
N SER A 16 -4.88 3.99 12.29
CA SER A 16 -4.95 2.78 13.10
C SER A 16 -4.72 1.55 12.22
N LYS A 17 -4.20 0.47 12.81
CA LYS A 17 -3.86 -0.78 12.11
C LYS A 17 -4.45 -1.93 12.92
N VAL A 18 -5.50 -2.56 12.39
CA VAL A 18 -6.20 -3.67 13.06
C VAL A 18 -6.17 -4.89 12.14
N LEU A 19 -5.82 -6.04 12.68
CA LEU A 19 -5.95 -7.30 11.96
C LEU A 19 -7.34 -7.87 12.25
N GLY A 20 -8.25 -7.71 11.29
CA GLY A 20 -9.61 -8.26 11.32
C GLY A 20 -9.71 -9.64 10.69
N ASP A 21 -10.93 -10.10 10.46
CA ASP A 21 -11.21 -11.44 9.92
C ASP A 21 -10.81 -11.56 8.43
N ASP A 22 -10.92 -10.46 7.68
CA ASP A 22 -10.65 -10.41 6.24
C ASP A 22 -9.25 -9.85 5.89
N GLY A 23 -8.46 -9.45 6.90
CA GLY A 23 -7.11 -8.94 6.72
C GLY A 23 -6.82 -7.68 7.54
N TRP A 24 -5.86 -6.90 7.08
CA TRP A 24 -5.53 -5.62 7.72
C TRP A 24 -6.54 -4.55 7.34
N GLU A 25 -7.07 -3.89 8.36
CA GLU A 25 -7.99 -2.77 8.28
C GLU A 25 -7.30 -1.51 8.81
N PHE A 26 -7.55 -0.39 8.14
CA PHE A 26 -6.97 0.90 8.46
C PHE A 26 -8.07 1.94 8.60
N ASP A 27 -8.11 2.62 9.74
CA ASP A 27 -9.00 3.75 9.97
C ASP A 27 -8.18 5.02 10.24
N SER A 28 -8.60 6.12 9.62
CA SER A 28 -7.89 7.38 9.59
C SER A 28 -8.86 8.54 9.38
N PHE A 29 -8.61 9.66 10.07
CA PHE A 29 -9.30 10.92 9.78
C PHE A 29 -8.82 11.57 8.47
N GLU A 30 -7.54 11.40 8.15
CA GLU A 30 -6.93 11.95 6.93
C GLU A 30 -7.01 10.94 5.78
N ARG A 31 -6.86 11.43 4.55
CA ARG A 31 -6.75 10.63 3.33
C ARG A 31 -5.42 10.89 2.66
N LEU A 32 -4.98 9.93 1.85
CA LEU A 32 -3.78 10.13 1.04
C LEU A 32 -4.09 11.16 -0.08
N PRO A 33 -3.12 12.01 -0.46
CA PRO A 33 -3.28 12.87 -1.62
C PRO A 33 -3.65 12.07 -2.86
N GLU A 34 -4.58 12.58 -3.68
CA GLU A 34 -5.06 11.92 -4.91
C GLU A 34 -3.91 11.53 -5.85
N SER A 35 -2.87 12.36 -5.92
CA SER A 35 -1.68 12.14 -6.76
C SER A 35 -0.81 10.97 -6.31
N THR A 36 -0.90 10.51 -5.05
CA THR A 36 0.00 9.50 -4.46
C THR A 36 -0.01 8.21 -5.27
N GLY A 37 -1.20 7.73 -5.65
CA GLY A 37 -1.35 6.49 -6.40
C GLY A 37 -0.81 6.59 -7.83
N GLY A 38 -1.09 7.70 -8.52
CA GLY A 38 -0.57 7.96 -9.87
C GLY A 38 0.96 8.08 -9.88
N TYR A 39 1.51 8.80 -8.90
CA TYR A 39 2.96 8.92 -8.69
C TYR A 39 3.62 7.55 -8.52
N LEU A 40 3.09 6.70 -7.64
CA LEU A 40 3.65 5.37 -7.39
C LEU A 40 3.52 4.45 -8.62
N ALA A 41 2.40 4.51 -9.34
CA ALA A 41 2.23 3.77 -10.59
C ALA A 41 3.29 4.16 -11.62
N GLU A 42 3.52 5.46 -11.84
CA GLU A 42 4.53 5.94 -12.78
C GLU A 42 5.94 5.56 -12.32
N ARG A 43 6.27 5.82 -11.05
CA ARG A 43 7.61 5.59 -10.49
C ARG A 43 8.03 4.12 -10.51
N LEU A 44 7.07 3.22 -10.34
CA LEU A 44 7.27 1.77 -10.35
C LEU A 44 7.01 1.15 -11.74
N ASN A 45 6.73 1.97 -12.76
CA ASN A 45 6.44 1.54 -14.13
C ASN A 45 5.32 0.48 -14.18
N LEU A 46 4.22 0.75 -13.47
CA LEU A 46 3.05 -0.10 -13.42
C LEU A 46 2.08 0.24 -14.56
N GLU A 47 1.54 -0.78 -15.20
CA GLU A 47 0.52 -0.63 -16.22
C GLU A 47 -0.87 -0.64 -15.56
N PHE A 48 -1.73 0.27 -15.99
CA PHE A 48 -3.13 0.23 -15.59
C PHE A 48 -3.78 -1.07 -16.07
N MET A 49 -4.49 -1.75 -15.18
CA MET A 49 -5.16 -3.01 -15.49
C MET A 49 -6.67 -2.81 -15.60
N GLU A 50 -7.28 -2.31 -14.54
CA GLU A 50 -8.73 -2.13 -14.45
C GLU A 50 -9.11 -1.19 -13.31
N GLU A 51 -10.33 -0.67 -13.38
CA GLU A 51 -10.96 0.12 -12.34
C GLU A 51 -12.41 -0.32 -12.19
N TYR A 52 -12.85 -0.49 -10.95
CA TYR A 52 -14.24 -0.77 -10.59
C TYR A 52 -14.51 -0.10 -9.24
N THR A 53 -15.78 -0.07 -8.82
CA THR A 53 -16.26 0.75 -7.71
C THR A 53 -15.34 0.72 -6.48
N GLY A 54 -14.68 1.84 -6.21
CA GLY A 54 -13.80 2.05 -5.05
C GLY A 54 -12.38 1.48 -5.18
N ILE A 55 -12.00 0.85 -6.32
CA ILE A 55 -10.68 0.24 -6.48
C ILE A 55 -10.11 0.49 -7.89
N ARG A 56 -8.87 0.98 -7.93
CA ARG A 56 -8.07 1.08 -9.16
C ARG A 56 -6.86 0.16 -9.09
N ARG A 57 -6.64 -0.66 -10.11
CA ARG A 57 -5.59 -1.68 -10.16
C ARG A 57 -4.53 -1.39 -11.22
N TYR A 58 -3.28 -1.61 -10.82
CA TYR A 58 -2.11 -1.53 -11.68
C TYR A 58 -1.23 -2.76 -11.48
N VAL A 59 -0.50 -3.17 -12.51
CA VAL A 59 0.31 -4.39 -12.49
C VAL A 59 1.64 -4.19 -13.19
N SER A 60 2.60 -4.99 -12.78
CA SER A 60 3.87 -5.22 -13.48
C SER A 60 4.33 -6.65 -13.18
N ASN A 61 5.49 -7.03 -13.71
CA ASN A 61 6.07 -8.35 -13.42
C ASN A 61 6.40 -8.58 -11.93
N GLN A 62 6.64 -7.50 -11.18
CA GLN A 62 7.20 -7.55 -9.83
C GLN A 62 6.31 -6.93 -8.76
N ILE A 63 5.33 -6.11 -9.14
CA ILE A 63 4.44 -5.43 -8.22
C ILE A 63 3.04 -5.40 -8.81
N ASN A 64 2.05 -5.88 -8.04
CA ASN A 64 0.66 -5.51 -8.26
C ASN A 64 0.28 -4.45 -7.23
N MET A 65 -0.47 -3.44 -7.66
CA MET A 65 -0.93 -2.34 -6.82
C MET A 65 -2.44 -2.22 -6.92
N SER A 66 -3.10 -2.02 -5.79
CA SER A 66 -4.52 -1.67 -5.71
C SER A 66 -4.67 -0.41 -4.87
N ILE A 67 -5.24 0.64 -5.45
CA ILE A 67 -5.61 1.88 -4.75
C ILE A 67 -7.06 1.71 -4.30
N PHE A 68 -7.31 1.89 -3.01
CA PHE A 68 -8.65 1.88 -2.43
C PHE A 68 -9.14 3.30 -2.21
N PHE A 69 -10.36 3.56 -2.65
CA PHE A 69 -11.04 4.85 -2.52
C PHE A 69 -12.24 4.72 -1.61
N ASP A 70 -12.48 5.76 -0.81
CA ASP A 70 -13.67 5.84 0.03
C ASP A 70 -14.92 6.27 -0.78
N SER A 71 -16.03 6.43 -0.09
CA SER A 71 -17.28 6.90 -0.70
C SER A 71 -17.22 8.33 -1.27
N ALA A 72 -16.25 9.14 -0.85
CA ALA A 72 -15.99 10.47 -1.37
C ALA A 72 -14.97 10.46 -2.54
N ASN A 73 -14.53 9.27 -2.97
CA ASN A 73 -13.52 9.05 -4.00
C ASN A 73 -12.12 9.58 -3.61
N GLU A 74 -11.83 9.65 -2.31
CA GLU A 74 -10.52 10.00 -1.76
C GLU A 74 -9.71 8.72 -1.47
N VAL A 75 -8.39 8.79 -1.55
CA VAL A 75 -7.53 7.60 -1.39
C VAL A 75 -7.44 7.20 0.08
N GLU A 76 -8.03 6.06 0.44
CA GLU A 76 -7.97 5.52 1.81
C GLU A 76 -6.62 4.88 2.10
N ASN A 77 -6.18 3.99 1.22
CA ASN A 77 -4.93 3.25 1.33
C ASN A 77 -4.53 2.68 -0.03
N ILE A 78 -3.27 2.26 -0.12
CA ILE A 78 -2.75 1.59 -1.30
C ILE A 78 -2.12 0.27 -0.88
N TYR A 79 -2.57 -0.82 -1.48
CA TYR A 79 -2.08 -2.16 -1.25
C TYR A 79 -1.12 -2.60 -2.35
N PHE A 80 -0.06 -3.29 -1.95
CA PHE A 80 0.95 -3.84 -2.84
C PHE A 80 1.14 -5.34 -2.60
N GLN A 81 1.18 -6.09 -3.69
CA GLN A 81 1.75 -7.42 -3.74
C GLN A 81 3.13 -7.31 -4.39
N ALA A 82 4.17 -7.43 -3.59
CA ALA A 82 5.55 -7.39 -4.07
C ALA A 82 6.09 -8.81 -4.29
N PHE A 83 6.51 -9.11 -5.51
CA PHE A 83 7.14 -10.36 -5.90
C PHE A 83 8.65 -10.16 -6.09
N ASP A 84 9.44 -11.21 -5.84
CA ASP A 84 10.89 -11.18 -6.00
C ASP A 84 11.55 -9.97 -5.29
N ASN A 85 12.20 -9.06 -6.02
CA ASN A 85 12.82 -7.85 -5.47
C ASN A 85 11.86 -6.65 -5.34
N GLY A 86 10.56 -6.83 -5.63
CA GLY A 86 9.57 -5.75 -5.72
C GLY A 86 9.46 -4.92 -4.44
N LEU A 87 9.69 -5.52 -3.28
CA LEU A 87 9.62 -4.81 -2.00
C LEU A 87 10.74 -3.78 -1.86
N ALA A 88 11.93 -4.06 -2.41
CA ALA A 88 13.05 -3.12 -2.40
C ALA A 88 12.76 -1.93 -3.34
N LEU A 89 12.18 -2.19 -4.51
CA LEU A 89 11.75 -1.14 -5.45
C LEU A 89 10.67 -0.25 -4.83
N LEU A 90 9.66 -0.86 -4.20
CA LEU A 90 8.60 -0.14 -3.47
C LEU A 90 9.20 0.73 -2.37
N SER A 91 10.07 0.16 -1.53
CA SER A 91 10.71 0.88 -0.42
C SER A 91 11.51 2.08 -0.90
N GLU A 92 12.12 2.01 -2.08
CA GLU A 92 12.85 3.14 -2.68
C GLU A 92 11.89 4.20 -3.23
N ALA A 93 10.82 3.80 -3.93
CA ALA A 93 9.82 4.72 -4.46
C ALA A 93 9.12 5.52 -3.35
N CYS A 94 8.90 4.91 -2.18
CA CYS A 94 8.25 5.55 -1.04
C CYS A 94 9.13 6.51 -0.24
N LYS A 95 10.42 6.70 -0.58
CA LYS A 95 11.30 7.66 0.09
C LYS A 95 11.09 9.10 -0.36
N SER A 96 10.26 9.34 -1.37
CA SER A 96 10.03 10.67 -1.91
C SER A 96 9.18 11.53 -0.97
N GLU A 97 9.28 12.86 -1.10
CA GLU A 97 8.50 13.80 -0.28
C GLU A 97 7.01 13.74 -0.62
N GLU A 98 6.65 13.33 -1.85
CA GLU A 98 5.27 13.11 -2.29
C GLU A 98 4.56 12.01 -1.48
N VAL A 99 5.30 11.10 -0.87
CA VAL A 99 4.77 9.98 -0.06
C VAL A 99 5.02 10.22 1.43
N THR A 100 6.26 10.52 1.80
CA THR A 100 6.70 10.55 3.22
C THR A 100 6.06 11.64 4.08
N CYS A 101 5.54 12.71 3.48
CA CYS A 101 4.88 13.79 4.21
C CYS A 101 3.47 13.43 4.69
N TYR A 102 2.80 12.49 4.01
CA TYR A 102 1.38 12.19 4.22
C TYR A 102 1.12 10.72 4.56
N ALA A 103 2.06 9.84 4.25
CA ALA A 103 1.88 8.41 4.33
C ALA A 103 3.02 7.71 5.06
N GLU A 104 2.70 6.56 5.64
CA GLU A 104 3.67 5.60 6.14
C GLU A 104 3.58 4.28 5.37
N ILE A 105 4.72 3.58 5.25
CA ILE A 105 4.76 2.23 4.70
C ILE A 105 4.56 1.20 5.81
N PHE A 106 3.55 0.35 5.65
CA PHE A 106 3.26 -0.74 6.58
C PHE A 106 3.50 -2.08 5.91
N ILE A 107 4.36 -2.91 6.52
CA ILE A 107 4.69 -4.26 6.04
C ILE A 107 4.39 -5.24 7.18
N PRO A 108 3.31 -6.04 7.11
CA PRO A 108 2.87 -6.90 8.21
C PRO A 108 3.93 -7.88 8.72
N GLU A 109 4.70 -8.49 7.82
CA GLU A 109 5.70 -9.53 8.17
C GLU A 109 6.93 -8.98 8.90
N LYS A 110 7.12 -7.65 8.95
CA LYS A 110 8.22 -7.01 9.69
C LYS A 110 7.85 -6.66 11.14
N GLN A 111 6.64 -6.97 11.59
CA GLN A 111 6.34 -6.93 13.01
C GLN A 111 7.03 -8.13 13.67
N GLU A 112 8.30 -7.96 14.05
CA GLU A 112 8.95 -8.89 14.97
C GLU A 112 8.04 -9.05 16.18
N SER A 113 7.90 -10.30 16.60
CA SER A 113 7.25 -10.64 17.85
C SER A 113 7.88 -9.84 18.98
N SER A 114 7.19 -8.79 19.44
CA SER A 114 7.31 -8.29 20.80
C SER A 114 6.76 -9.35 21.76
N LYS A 115 7.44 -10.51 21.84
CA LYS A 115 7.22 -11.53 22.87
C LYS A 115 8.37 -11.43 23.87
N GLY A 116 8.03 -11.04 25.10
CA GLY A 116 8.86 -11.14 26.31
C GLY A 116 9.86 -9.99 26.46
N THR A 117 9.88 -9.24 27.56
CA THR A 117 9.97 -9.74 28.94
C THR A 117 9.54 -8.65 29.92
N ALA A 118 8.60 -8.96 30.81
CA ALA A 118 8.47 -8.36 32.13
C ALA A 118 8.15 -9.48 33.12
#